data_AF-A0A7K2P5Y3-F1
#
_entry.id   AF-A0A7K2P5Y3-F1
#
_cell.length_a   1.000
_cell.length_b   1.000
_cell.length_c   1.000
_cell.angle_alpha   90.00
_cell.angle_beta   90.00
_cell.angle_gamma   90.00
#
_symmetry.space_group_name_H-M   'P 1'
#
loop_
_entity.id
_entity.type
_entity.pdbx_description
1 polymer ?
#
loop_
_entity_poly.entity_id
_entity_poly.type
_entity_poly.pdbx_seq_one_letter_code
_entity_poly.pdbx_strand_id
1 'polypeptide(L)'
;WLLALAAAPLVLLALALPRAHARRVETSTTVEPGRCFEGDTVTLRIALAHDGEAVRLDPGVTLGPGLRLDEVVVGPSTVTLRHTALHWGRWSLGPVDV
;
A
#
# COMPACT_ATOMS: atom_id res chain seq x y z
N TRP A 1 -29.20 37.98 -14.02
CA TRP A 1 -29.65 37.44 -12.72
C TRP A 1 -30.38 36.08 -12.82
N LEU A 2 -30.05 35.22 -13.80
CA LEU A 2 -30.61 33.86 -13.93
C LEU A 2 -29.56 32.74 -13.77
N LEU A 3 -28.27 33.08 -13.71
CA LEU A 3 -27.16 32.14 -13.48
C LEU A 3 -27.11 31.58 -12.05
N ALA A 4 -27.74 32.25 -11.08
CA ALA A 4 -27.71 31.83 -9.68
C ALA A 4 -28.58 30.60 -9.38
N LEU A 5 -29.65 30.38 -10.16
CA LEU A 5 -30.61 29.29 -9.89
C LEU A 5 -30.14 27.93 -10.43
N ALA A 6 -29.34 27.93 -11.51
CA ALA A 6 -28.77 26.73 -12.10
C ALA A 6 -27.52 26.20 -11.37
N ALA A 7 -26.94 27.00 -10.47
CA ALA A 7 -25.77 26.59 -9.68
C ALA A 7 -26.11 25.53 -8.63
N ALA A 8 -27.32 25.57 -8.04
CA ALA A 8 -27.75 24.63 -7.01
C ALA A 8 -27.74 23.16 -7.46
N PRO A 9 -28.34 22.76 -8.61
CA PRO A 9 -28.26 21.37 -9.07
C PRO A 9 -26.86 20.95 -9.50
N LEU A 10 -26.04 21.87 -10.05
CA LEU A 10 -24.65 21.57 -10.43
C LEU A 10 -23.73 21.34 -9.22
N VAL A 11 -23.96 22.06 -8.13
CA VAL A 11 -23.24 21.88 -6.85
C VAL A 11 -23.65 20.56 -6.18
N LEU A 12 -24.95 20.22 -6.20
CA LEU A 12 -25.43 18.94 -5.69
C LEU A 12 -24.92 17.75 -6.52
N LEU A 13 -24.80 17.91 -7.84
CA LEU A 13 -24.19 16.91 -8.72
C LEU A 13 -22.68 16.76 -8.44
N ALA A 14 -21.97 17.86 -8.19
CA ALA A 14 -20.55 17.84 -7.79
C ALA A 14 -20.30 17.16 -6.44
N LEU A 15 -21.25 17.26 -5.50
CA LEU A 15 -21.24 16.61 -4.18
C LEU A 15 -21.64 15.14 -4.22
N ALA A 16 -22.39 14.70 -5.24
CA ALA A 16 -22.78 13.30 -5.43
C ALA A 16 -21.72 12.47 -6.20
N LEU A 17 -20.70 13.12 -6.76
CA LEU A 17 -19.60 12.46 -7.46
C LEU A 17 -18.60 11.88 -6.43
N PRO A 18 -18.31 10.56 -6.42
CA PRO A 18 -17.25 10.00 -5.59
C PRO A 18 -15.89 10.50 -6.12
N ARG A 19 -15.42 11.63 -5.58
CA ARG A 19 -14.16 12.29 -5.99
C ARG A 19 -13.01 11.96 -5.03
N ALA A 20 -12.70 10.68 -4.84
CA ALA A 20 -11.50 10.29 -4.09
C ALA A 20 -11.05 8.85 -4.35
N HIS A 21 -11.33 8.27 -5.52
CA HIS A 21 -10.67 7.02 -5.89
C HIS A 21 -9.43 7.33 -6.71
N ALA A 22 -8.27 6.86 -6.25
CA ALA A 22 -7.08 6.77 -7.08
C ALA A 22 -7.45 6.07 -8.39
N ARG A 23 -7.26 6.74 -9.51
CA ARG A 23 -7.65 6.25 -10.84
C ARG A 23 -6.60 5.31 -11.41
N ARG A 24 -5.37 5.42 -10.91
CA ARG A 24 -4.17 4.67 -11.24
C ARG A 24 -3.41 4.47 -9.94
N VAL A 25 -3.16 3.20 -9.62
CA VAL A 25 -2.27 2.79 -8.53
C VAL A 25 -1.14 1.99 -9.17
N GLU A 26 0.08 2.45 -8.99
CA GLU A 26 1.28 1.72 -9.38
C GLU A 26 1.98 1.25 -8.12
N THR A 27 2.20 -0.06 -8.05
CA THR A 27 2.91 -0.69 -6.94
C THR A 27 4.30 -1.09 -7.39
N SER A 28 5.32 -0.67 -6.66
CA SER A 28 6.69 -1.16 -6.85
C SER A 28 7.20 -1.80 -5.57
N THR A 29 7.93 -2.89 -5.71
CA THR A 29 8.42 -3.68 -4.57
C THR A 29 9.93 -3.81 -4.66
N THR A 30 10.63 -3.45 -3.59
CA THR A 30 12.07 -3.70 -3.45
C THR A 30 12.32 -4.55 -2.22
N VAL A 31 13.27 -5.48 -2.33
CA VAL A 31 13.62 -6.43 -1.27
C VAL A 31 15.11 -6.34 -1.02
N GLU A 32 15.48 -6.04 0.22
CA GLU A 32 16.88 -5.94 0.64
C GLU A 32 17.11 -6.69 1.96
N PRO A 33 18.07 -7.63 2.04
CA PRO A 33 18.89 -8.13 0.95
C PRO A 33 18.13 -9.16 0.09
N GLY A 34 18.39 -9.18 -1.23
CA GLY A 34 17.76 -10.13 -2.16
C GLY A 34 18.18 -11.61 -1.96
N ARG A 35 19.26 -11.84 -1.19
CA ARG A 35 19.68 -13.15 -0.67
C ARG A 35 20.01 -12.98 0.81
N CYS A 36 19.49 -13.86 1.64
CA CYS A 36 19.61 -13.78 3.10
C CYS A 36 19.99 -15.16 3.63
N PHE A 37 20.60 -15.20 4.81
CA PHE A 37 20.84 -16.42 5.57
C PHE A 37 19.80 -16.60 6.66
N GLU A 38 19.80 -17.76 7.31
CA GLU A 38 18.98 -17.99 8.49
C GLU A 38 19.40 -17.03 9.61
N GLY A 39 18.42 -16.38 10.24
CA GLY A 39 18.62 -15.33 11.24
C GLY A 39 18.80 -13.93 10.66
N ASP A 40 18.97 -13.78 9.33
CA ASP A 40 19.13 -12.46 8.72
C ASP A 40 17.81 -11.69 8.67
N THR A 41 17.93 -10.37 8.80
CA THR A 41 16.82 -9.44 8.64
C THR A 41 16.67 -9.04 7.18
N VAL A 42 15.44 -9.16 6.68
CA VAL A 42 15.01 -8.81 5.33
C VAL A 42 14.01 -7.67 5.40
N THR A 43 14.25 -6.64 4.62
CA THR A 43 13.36 -5.49 4.48
C THR A 43 12.70 -5.53 3.12
N LEU A 44 11.37 -5.68 3.12
CA LEU A 44 10.53 -5.51 1.94
C LEU A 44 9.94 -4.10 1.99
N ARG A 45 10.09 -3.35 0.91
CA ARG A 45 9.47 -2.03 0.74
C ARG A 45 8.52 -2.08 -0.43
N ILE A 46 7.28 -1.70 -0.17
CA ILE A 46 6.21 -1.55 -1.15
C ILE A 46 5.93 -0.06 -1.28
N ALA A 47 6.21 0.52 -2.44
CA ALA A 47 5.85 1.90 -2.75
C ALA A 47 4.61 1.91 -3.64
N LEU A 48 3.62 2.70 -3.24
CA LEU A 48 2.38 2.92 -3.95
C LEU A 48 2.38 4.34 -4.51
N ALA A 49 2.42 4.48 -5.83
CA ALA A 49 2.16 5.74 -6.51
C ALA A 49 0.68 5.75 -6.92
N HIS A 50 -0.07 6.76 -6.48
CA HIS A 50 -1.48 6.89 -6.83
C HIS A 50 -1.84 8.31 -7.27
N ASP A 51 -2.71 8.44 -8.27
CA ASP A 51 -3.26 9.73 -8.70
C ASP A 51 -4.54 10.06 -7.89
N GLY A 52 -4.34 10.58 -6.68
CA GLY A 52 -5.42 10.93 -5.78
C GLY A 52 -4.92 11.51 -4.47
N GLU A 53 -5.86 11.90 -3.60
CA GLU A 53 -5.58 12.27 -2.22
C GLU A 53 -4.91 11.12 -1.46
N ALA A 54 -4.05 11.44 -0.50
CA ALA A 54 -3.36 10.43 0.32
C ALA A 54 -4.40 9.63 1.11
N VAL A 55 -4.55 8.34 0.78
CA VAL A 55 -5.44 7.42 1.49
C VAL A 55 -4.63 6.71 2.58
N ARG A 56 -5.26 6.49 3.75
CA ARG A 56 -4.65 5.69 4.82
C ARG A 56 -4.54 4.24 4.34
N LEU A 57 -3.32 3.74 4.20
CA LEU A 57 -3.04 2.35 3.87
C LEU A 57 -3.27 1.48 5.11
N ASP A 58 -3.93 0.33 4.95
CA ASP A 58 -4.12 -0.66 6.03
C ASP A 58 -3.67 -2.04 5.55
N PRO A 59 -2.36 -2.34 5.62
CA PRO A 59 -1.81 -3.51 4.96
C PRO A 59 -2.14 -4.80 5.71
N GLY A 60 -2.85 -5.72 5.04
CA GLY A 60 -3.00 -7.11 5.44
C GLY A 60 -1.83 -7.94 4.89
N VAL A 61 -0.97 -8.46 5.76
CA VAL A 61 0.22 -9.23 5.35
C VAL A 61 0.06 -10.70 5.71
N THR A 62 0.06 -11.57 4.69
CA THR A 62 0.16 -13.02 4.91
C THR A 62 1.60 -13.48 4.70
N LEU A 63 2.20 -14.07 5.72
CA LEU A 63 3.58 -14.57 5.66
C LEU A 63 3.62 -16.03 5.19
N GLY A 64 4.57 -16.33 4.30
CA GLY A 64 4.92 -17.72 3.99
C GLY A 64 5.65 -18.40 5.16
N PRO A 65 5.69 -19.74 5.19
CA PRO A 65 6.42 -20.47 6.23
C PRO A 65 7.89 -20.09 6.26
N GLY A 66 8.44 -19.89 7.46
CA GLY A 66 9.85 -19.53 7.66
C GLY A 66 10.22 -18.07 7.63
N LEU A 67 9.21 -17.20 7.63
CA LEU A 67 9.39 -15.78 7.88
C LEU A 67 8.68 -15.42 9.17
N ARG A 68 9.39 -14.69 10.02
CA ARG A 68 8.80 -13.96 11.13
C ARG A 68 8.66 -12.51 10.72
N LEU A 69 7.50 -11.91 10.93
CA LEU A 69 7.34 -10.46 10.80
C LEU A 69 7.74 -9.82 12.12
N ASP A 70 8.71 -8.93 12.05
CA ASP A 70 9.21 -8.20 13.22
C ASP A 70 8.62 -6.80 13.29
N GLU A 71 8.38 -6.17 12.15
CA GLU A 71 7.92 -4.78 12.10
C GLU A 71 7.13 -4.47 10.82
N VAL A 72 6.11 -3.63 10.97
CA VAL A 72 5.34 -3.02 9.87
C VAL A 72 5.33 -1.52 10.09
N VAL A 73 5.88 -0.78 9.12
CA VAL A 73 5.87 0.69 9.12
C VAL A 73 5.05 1.15 7.93
N VAL A 74 3.93 1.82 8.22
CA VAL A 74 3.02 2.36 7.21
C VAL A 74 3.24 3.86 7.10
N GLY A 75 3.73 4.29 5.94
CA GLY A 75 3.82 5.67 5.52
C GLY A 75 2.64 6.08 4.65
N PRO A 76 2.61 7.35 4.18
CA PRO A 76 1.51 7.87 3.37
C PRO A 76 1.37 7.19 2.00
N SER A 77 2.46 6.65 1.46
CA SER A 77 2.50 5.99 0.15
C SER A 77 3.48 4.81 0.11
N THR A 78 3.94 4.38 1.28
CA THR A 78 4.97 3.34 1.40
C THR A 78 4.66 2.41 2.56
N VAL A 79 4.71 1.11 2.33
CA VAL A 79 4.67 0.09 3.37
C VAL A 79 6.04 -0.56 3.46
N THR A 80 6.66 -0.51 4.63
CA THR A 80 7.93 -1.20 4.89
C THR A 80 7.68 -2.33 5.86
N LEU A 81 8.05 -3.55 5.45
CA LEU A 81 7.90 -4.77 6.21
C LEU A 81 9.29 -5.30 6.56
N ARG A 82 9.54 -5.52 7.83
CA ARG A 82 10.80 -6.11 8.31
C ARG A 82 10.53 -7.53 8.78
N HIS A 83 11.27 -8.47 8.20
CA HIS A 83 11.14 -9.88 8.46
C HIS A 83 12.47 -10.47 8.90
N THR A 84 12.42 -11.56 9.67
CA THR A 84 13.57 -12.41 9.94
C THR A 84 13.35 -13.76 9.26
N ALA A 85 14.35 -14.20 8.50
CA ALA A 85 14.38 -15.52 7.88
C ALA A 85 14.68 -16.59 8.94
N LEU A 86 13.71 -17.45 9.25
CA LEU A 86 13.86 -18.48 10.29
C LEU A 86 14.45 -19.79 9.77
N HIS A 87 14.42 -20.04 8.46
CA HIS A 87 15.00 -21.24 7.86
C HIS A 87 15.50 -20.95 6.45
N TRP A 88 16.59 -21.60 6.04
CA TRP A 88 17.10 -21.54 4.67
C TRP A 88 16.10 -22.04 3.62
N GLY A 89 15.94 -21.28 2.53
CA GLY A 89 15.11 -21.71 1.40
C GLY A 89 14.69 -20.58 0.47
N ARG A 90 13.83 -20.91 -0.50
CA ARG A 90 13.16 -19.92 -1.35
C ARG A 90 11.92 -19.42 -0.61
N TRP A 91 11.95 -18.19 -0.11
CA TRP A 91 10.79 -17.60 0.55
C TRP A 91 9.85 -16.95 -0.45
N SER A 92 8.56 -17.05 -0.18
CA SER A 92 7.51 -16.34 -0.91
C SER A 92 6.70 -15.55 0.10
N LEU A 93 6.52 -14.25 -0.17
CA LEU A 93 5.50 -13.49 0.55
C LEU A 93 4.14 -13.93 0.04
N GLY A 94 3.18 -14.10 0.96
CA GLY A 94 1.78 -14.29 0.60
C GLY A 94 1.18 -13.00 0.06
N PRO A 95 -0.13 -12.99 -0.24
CA PRO A 95 -0.81 -11.77 -0.65
C PRO A 95 -0.62 -10.67 0.39
N VAL A 96 -0.33 -9.46 -0.11
CA VAL A 96 -0.37 -8.23 0.66
C VAL A 96 -1.55 -7.43 0.13
N ASP A 97 -2.59 -7.32 0.95
CA ASP A 97 -3.75 -6.48 0.66
C ASP A 97 -3.45 -5.07 1.23
N VAL A 98 -3.67 -4.00 0.45
CA VAL A 98 -3.38 -2.61 0.83
C VAL A 98 -4.61 -1.73 0.61
#